data_AF-A0A5B1QHI3-F1
#
_entry.id   AF-A0A5B1QHI3-F1
#
_cell.length_a   1.000
_cell.length_b   1.000
_cell.length_c   1.000
_cell.angle_alpha   90.00
_cell.angle_beta   90.00
_cell.angle_gamma   90.00
#
_symmetry.space_group_name_H-M   'P 1'
#
loop_
_entity.id
_entity.type
_entity.pdbx_description
1 polymer ?
#
loop_
_entity_poly.entity_id
_entity_poly.type
_entity_poly.pdbx_seq_one_letter_code
_entity_poly.pdbx_strand_id
1 'polypeptide(L)'
;MTADKFDDVDVSLEPQLFDALRPLPPLLPSSLADQLSPHLPSREHDASIPSPSSISASALASPSAASASSEARAATIPYTLLLSISKWSRTAAGEAALAAHIPPLAPQAYTMVSLLAGTRTSPNRKFPTVQRRDDDHRMQEVARGVNDKRAIIAVLNGLLSVGGAGAAAWVAAQRTGWRDEWKVLFALLAATIVATSEVVLYILWESRRSGTTVAKRRVLRGGHRKKIDEANTASSDVALTGGPPSSDITPESALPQEPSLSDGKLRRRAALPAIGFDED
;
A
#
# COMPACT_ATOMS: atom_id res chain seq x y z
N MET A 1 21.56 1.63 -16.71
CA MET A 1 20.60 2.52 -16.01
C MET A 1 21.43 3.66 -15.44
N THR A 2 21.20 4.88 -15.94
CA THR A 2 22.06 6.05 -15.73
C THR A 2 21.97 6.53 -14.28
N ALA A 3 23.11 6.64 -13.61
CA ALA A 3 23.19 7.18 -12.25
C ALA A 3 22.67 8.63 -12.18
N ASP A 4 22.79 9.37 -13.28
CA ASP A 4 22.48 10.80 -13.41
C ASP A 4 21.00 11.17 -13.22
N LYS A 5 20.08 10.20 -13.17
CA LYS A 5 18.64 10.51 -13.14
C LYS A 5 18.17 11.03 -11.77
N PHE A 6 18.93 10.81 -10.71
CA PHE A 6 18.52 11.11 -9.34
C PHE A 6 19.19 12.34 -8.72
N ASP A 7 20.16 12.95 -9.41
CA ASP A 7 20.92 14.08 -8.87
C ASP A 7 20.08 15.36 -8.73
N ASP A 8 18.98 15.47 -9.49
CA ASP A 8 18.06 16.61 -9.48
C ASP A 8 16.82 16.39 -8.57
N VAL A 9 16.85 15.37 -7.70
CA VAL A 9 15.72 15.07 -6.82
C VAL A 9 16.02 15.56 -5.41
N ASP A 10 15.44 16.71 -5.06
CA ASP A 10 15.45 17.24 -3.71
C ASP A 10 14.26 16.73 -2.89
N VAL A 11 14.51 16.41 -1.63
CA VAL A 11 13.50 15.90 -0.68
C VAL A 11 13.34 16.89 0.46
N SER A 12 12.09 17.18 0.84
CA SER A 12 11.80 18.00 2.02
C SER A 12 12.14 17.22 3.30
N LEU A 13 12.95 17.81 4.17
CA LEU A 13 13.23 17.27 5.49
C LEU A 13 12.01 17.48 6.39
N GLU A 14 11.33 16.39 6.73
CA GLU A 14 10.32 16.41 7.76
C GLU A 14 10.96 16.48 9.16
N PRO A 15 10.28 17.03 10.17
CA PRO A 15 10.82 17.12 11.54
C PRO A 15 11.28 15.76 12.09
N GLN A 16 10.55 14.68 11.80
CA GLN A 16 10.91 13.33 12.26
C GLN A 16 12.18 12.80 11.58
N LEU A 17 12.35 13.08 10.28
CA LEU A 17 13.55 12.72 9.54
C LEU A 17 14.75 13.53 10.05
N PHE A 18 14.51 14.79 10.41
CA PHE A 18 15.50 15.64 11.04
C PHE A 18 16.05 15.03 12.32
N ASP A 19 15.15 14.67 13.23
CA ASP A 19 15.51 14.06 14.51
C ASP A 19 16.24 12.72 14.32
N ALA A 20 15.84 11.92 13.31
CA ALA A 20 16.49 10.66 12.98
C ALA A 20 17.90 10.84 12.41
N LEU A 21 18.14 11.85 11.56
CA LEU A 21 19.44 12.12 10.93
C LEU A 21 20.43 12.82 11.87
N ARG A 22 19.93 13.53 12.87
CA ARG A 22 20.72 14.33 13.80
C ARG A 22 21.87 13.62 14.54
N PRO A 23 21.75 12.36 15.00
CA PRO A 23 22.85 11.66 15.67
C PRO A 23 23.88 11.06 14.71
N LEU A 24 23.63 11.08 13.39
CA LEU A 24 24.51 10.43 12.40
C LEU A 24 25.83 11.14 12.07
N PRO A 25 25.95 12.48 12.08
CA PRO A 25 27.18 13.15 11.65
C PRO A 25 28.49 12.62 12.28
N PRO A 26 28.56 12.31 13.60
CA PRO A 26 29.79 11.78 14.19
C PRO A 26 30.09 10.31 13.81
N LEU A 27 29.10 9.56 13.29
CA LEU A 27 29.23 8.15 12.94
C LEU A 27 29.53 7.94 11.46
N LEU A 28 29.17 8.91 10.62
CA LEU A 28 29.32 8.82 9.18
C LEU A 28 30.80 8.98 8.77
N PRO A 29 31.21 8.39 7.64
CA PRO A 29 32.45 8.78 6.97
C PRO A 29 32.47 10.29 6.76
N SER A 30 33.63 10.93 6.95
CA SER A 30 33.78 12.39 6.91
C SER A 30 33.17 13.02 5.65
N SER A 31 33.34 12.38 4.49
CA SER A 31 32.78 12.85 3.22
C SER A 31 31.25 12.95 3.21
N LEU A 32 30.53 12.04 3.88
CA LEU A 32 29.08 12.08 4.00
C LEU A 32 28.62 13.04 5.09
N ALA A 33 29.38 13.12 6.19
CA ALA A 33 29.12 14.06 7.27
C ALA A 33 29.21 15.51 6.79
N ASP A 34 30.25 15.85 6.01
CA ASP A 34 30.45 17.18 5.45
C ASP A 34 29.32 17.58 4.49
N GLN A 35 28.80 16.62 3.73
CA GLN A 35 27.65 16.84 2.84
C GLN A 35 26.33 17.00 3.62
N LEU A 36 26.17 16.32 4.76
CA LEU A 36 24.95 16.36 5.57
C LEU A 36 24.84 17.60 6.47
N SER A 37 25.95 18.05 7.04
CA SER A 37 26.03 19.22 7.93
C SER A 37 25.31 20.48 7.43
N PRO A 38 25.45 20.94 6.16
CA PRO A 38 24.79 22.16 5.69
C PRO A 38 23.25 22.04 5.64
N HIS A 39 22.72 20.82 5.58
CA HIS A 39 21.27 20.58 5.54
C HIS A 39 20.65 20.39 6.94
N LEU A 40 21.48 20.31 7.98
CA LEU A 40 21.03 20.16 9.36
C LEU A 40 21.15 21.50 10.11
N PRO A 41 20.08 22.34 10.19
CA PRO A 41 20.07 23.49 11.10
C PRO A 41 20.52 23.08 12.50
N SER A 42 21.57 23.75 12.97
CA SER A 42 21.98 23.63 14.35
C SER A 42 20.85 24.17 15.21
N ARG A 43 20.14 23.27 15.92
CA ARG A 43 19.01 23.59 16.81
C ARG A 43 19.29 24.73 17.78
N GLU A 44 20.56 25.00 18.07
CA GLU A 44 20.99 26.11 18.91
C GLU A 44 20.46 27.48 18.42
N HIS A 45 20.24 27.65 17.11
CA HIS A 45 19.77 28.93 16.59
C HIS A 45 18.28 29.24 16.91
N ASP A 46 17.44 28.20 17.11
CA ASP A 46 16.01 28.38 17.45
C ASP A 46 15.75 28.47 18.96
N ALA A 47 16.71 28.06 19.80
CA ALA A 47 16.57 28.17 21.26
C ALA A 47 16.71 29.63 21.76
N SER A 48 17.05 30.58 20.88
CA SER A 48 17.16 32.00 21.19
C SER A 48 15.81 32.73 21.15
N ILE A 49 14.69 32.04 20.91
CA ILE A 49 13.36 32.66 21.00
C ILE A 49 13.14 33.06 22.48
N PRO A 50 13.02 34.37 22.79
CA PRO A 50 12.75 34.82 24.14
C PRO A 50 11.44 34.19 24.61
N SER A 51 11.50 33.47 25.74
CA SER A 51 10.32 32.89 26.38
C SER A 51 9.22 33.97 26.49
N PRO A 52 8.01 33.76 25.95
CA PRO A 52 6.93 34.74 25.99
C PRO A 52 6.24 34.78 27.36
N SER A 53 7.00 34.80 28.46
CA SER A 53 6.48 34.85 29.83
C SER A 53 6.17 36.27 30.33
N SER A 54 6.18 37.28 29.45
CA SER A 54 5.77 38.64 29.82
C SER A 54 5.15 39.41 28.65
N ILE A 55 3.94 39.04 28.22
CA ILE A 55 3.11 39.94 27.41
C ILE A 55 1.74 40.06 28.08
N SER A 56 1.59 41.13 28.83
CA SER A 56 0.33 41.64 29.35
C SER A 56 -0.69 41.78 28.23
N ALA A 57 -1.88 41.23 28.47
CA ALA A 57 -3.05 41.35 27.61
C ALA A 57 -3.41 42.83 27.38
N SER A 58 -3.37 43.30 26.13
CA SER A 58 -4.17 44.42 25.58
C SER A 58 -3.70 44.79 24.17
N ALA A 59 -4.32 44.25 23.12
CA ALA A 59 -4.57 44.96 21.85
C ALA A 59 -5.26 44.03 20.84
N LEU A 60 -6.54 44.30 20.61
CA LEU A 60 -7.40 43.69 19.63
C LEU A 60 -7.21 44.44 18.30
N ALA A 61 -6.41 43.93 17.35
CA ALA A 61 -6.34 44.49 15.99
C ALA A 61 -5.92 43.45 14.92
N SER A 62 -6.83 43.26 13.96
CA SER A 62 -6.64 42.81 12.57
C SER A 62 -5.77 41.57 12.26
N PRO A 63 -6.40 40.41 11.96
CA PRO A 63 -5.76 39.26 11.34
C PRO A 63 -5.99 39.26 9.82
N SER A 64 -5.14 39.90 9.02
CA SER A 64 -5.13 39.67 7.56
C SER A 64 -3.82 40.18 6.94
N ALA A 65 -3.18 39.33 6.14
CA ALA A 65 -2.02 39.59 5.24
C ALA A 65 -0.59 39.20 5.66
N ALA A 66 -0.32 38.67 6.87
CA ALA A 66 1.04 38.22 7.24
C ALA A 66 1.32 36.71 7.02
N SER A 67 0.34 35.92 6.57
CA SER A 67 0.48 34.46 6.42
C SER A 67 1.23 33.98 5.16
N ALA A 68 1.96 34.85 4.46
CA ALA A 68 2.61 34.52 3.18
C ALA A 68 4.15 34.56 3.20
N SER A 69 4.79 34.94 4.30
CA SER A 69 6.26 35.10 4.38
C SER A 69 6.97 34.18 5.38
N SER A 70 6.22 33.36 6.11
CA SER A 70 6.74 32.34 7.05
C SER A 70 6.37 30.92 6.62
N GLU A 71 6.23 30.69 5.32
CA GLU A 71 6.52 29.37 4.76
C GLU A 71 8.04 29.21 4.85
N ALA A 72 8.51 28.91 6.07
CA ALA A 72 9.91 28.62 6.38
C ALA A 72 10.42 27.69 5.28
N ARG A 73 11.43 28.14 4.52
CA ARG A 73 12.05 27.36 3.44
C ARG A 73 12.24 25.94 3.94
N ALA A 74 11.38 25.03 3.50
CA ALA A 74 11.44 23.65 3.95
C ALA A 74 12.83 23.15 3.60
N ALA A 75 13.62 22.82 4.62
CA ALA A 75 15.01 22.44 4.42
C ALA A 75 15.01 21.24 3.47
N THR A 76 15.56 21.42 2.27
CA THR A 76 15.65 20.36 1.28
C THR A 76 17.01 19.68 1.40
N ILE A 77 17.01 18.37 1.20
CA ILE A 77 18.20 17.53 1.15
C ILE A 77 18.23 16.76 -0.18
N PRO A 78 19.39 16.63 -0.84
CA PRO A 78 19.51 15.83 -2.06
C PRO A 78 19.19 14.35 -1.79
N TYR A 79 18.38 13.75 -2.65
CA TYR A 79 18.01 12.33 -2.55
C TYR A 79 19.23 11.40 -2.62
N THR A 80 20.23 11.76 -3.41
CA THR A 80 21.45 10.97 -3.59
C THR A 80 22.25 10.85 -2.29
N LEU A 81 22.24 11.89 -1.45
CA LEU A 81 22.83 11.88 -0.11
C LEU A 81 22.07 10.95 0.84
N LEU A 82 20.73 10.99 0.83
CA LEU A 82 19.93 10.03 1.62
C LEU A 82 20.14 8.58 1.15
N LEU A 83 20.30 8.38 -0.16
CA LEU A 83 20.59 7.08 -0.74
C LEU A 83 21.98 6.59 -0.32
N SER A 84 23.01 7.43 -0.32
CA SER A 84 24.35 7.05 0.11
C SER A 84 24.40 6.68 1.59
N ILE A 85 23.70 7.44 2.46
CA ILE A 85 23.50 7.09 3.87
C ILE A 85 22.80 5.74 4.01
N SER A 86 21.72 5.50 3.25
CA SER A 86 20.99 4.23 3.28
C SER A 86 21.79 3.03 2.77
N LYS A 87 22.77 3.25 1.89
CA LYS A 87 23.72 2.23 1.42
C LYS A 87 24.77 1.96 2.49
N TRP A 88 25.33 3.02 3.07
CA TRP A 88 26.33 2.92 4.13
C TRP A 88 25.77 2.18 5.35
N SER A 89 24.53 2.47 5.76
CA SER A 89 23.90 1.81 6.91
C SER A 89 23.67 0.30 6.75
N ARG A 90 23.75 -0.22 5.52
CA ARG A 90 23.67 -1.66 5.20
C ARG A 90 25.04 -2.34 5.15
N THR A 91 26.13 -1.58 5.25
CA THR A 91 27.48 -2.13 5.31
C THR A 91 27.78 -2.60 6.73
N ALA A 92 28.61 -3.62 6.90
CA ALA A 92 28.98 -4.12 8.23
C ALA A 92 29.61 -3.02 9.11
N ALA A 93 30.38 -2.10 8.52
CA ALA A 93 30.96 -0.97 9.24
C ALA A 93 29.89 0.02 9.72
N GLY A 94 28.91 0.34 8.87
CA GLY A 94 27.80 1.22 9.24
C GLY A 94 26.88 0.60 10.30
N GLU A 95 26.57 -0.69 10.19
CA GLU A 95 25.78 -1.41 11.19
C GLU A 95 26.50 -1.43 12.55
N ALA A 96 27.80 -1.73 12.58
CA ALA A 96 28.59 -1.71 13.80
C ALA A 96 28.67 -0.31 14.42
N ALA A 97 28.86 0.73 13.62
CA ALA A 97 28.92 2.12 14.09
C ALA A 97 27.58 2.58 14.69
N LEU A 98 26.45 2.25 14.05
CA LEU A 98 25.11 2.57 14.56
C LEU A 98 24.78 1.81 15.85
N ALA A 99 25.17 0.53 15.92
CA ALA A 99 24.97 -0.30 17.11
C ALA A 99 25.84 0.15 18.30
N ALA A 100 27.03 0.69 18.04
CA ALA A 100 27.95 1.19 19.06
C ALA A 100 27.58 2.58 19.63
N HIS A 101 26.65 3.29 18.99
CA HIS A 101 26.18 4.61 19.45
C HIS A 101 25.42 4.51 20.79
N ILE A 102 25.42 5.58 21.58
CA ILE A 102 24.71 5.66 22.86
C ILE A 102 23.72 6.83 22.80
N PRO A 103 22.38 6.59 22.81
CA PRO A 103 21.71 5.29 22.85
C PRO A 103 21.89 4.48 21.54
N PRO A 104 21.79 3.14 21.58
CA PRO A 104 21.97 2.30 20.40
C PRO A 104 20.92 2.64 19.34
N LEU A 105 21.38 2.98 18.14
CA LEU A 105 20.53 3.32 17.01
C LEU A 105 20.16 2.05 16.25
N ALA A 106 18.89 1.89 15.89
CA ALA A 106 18.43 0.73 15.14
C ALA A 106 18.89 0.83 13.66
N PRO A 107 19.78 -0.05 13.16
CA PRO A 107 20.31 0.07 11.79
C PRO A 107 19.21 0.01 10.73
N GLN A 108 18.19 -0.82 10.97
CA GLN A 108 17.04 -1.00 10.08
C GLN A 108 16.29 0.31 9.78
N ALA A 109 16.18 1.22 10.76
CA ALA A 109 15.53 2.51 10.56
C ALA A 109 16.23 3.35 9.48
N TYR A 110 17.56 3.23 9.38
CA TYR A 110 18.39 3.97 8.44
C TYR A 110 18.47 3.31 7.05
N THR A 111 18.17 2.01 6.93
CA THR A 111 18.19 1.30 5.64
C THR A 111 17.08 1.76 4.68
N MET A 112 16.00 2.33 5.22
CA MET A 112 14.80 2.75 4.48
C MET A 112 14.58 4.26 4.44
N VAL A 113 15.54 5.06 4.93
CA VAL A 113 15.42 6.53 4.94
C VAL A 113 15.16 7.10 3.55
N SER A 114 15.78 6.55 2.52
CA SER A 114 15.54 6.93 1.12
C SER A 114 14.15 6.55 0.61
N LEU A 115 13.50 5.53 1.18
CA LEU A 115 12.12 5.19 0.82
C LEU A 115 11.12 6.12 1.48
N LEU A 116 11.32 6.48 2.75
CA LEU A 116 10.50 7.48 3.44
C LEU A 116 10.50 8.81 2.68
N ALA A 117 11.70 9.22 2.26
CA ALA A 117 11.94 10.40 1.44
C ALA A 117 11.15 10.41 0.11
N GLY A 118 10.92 9.24 -0.50
CA GLY A 118 10.19 9.13 -1.77
C GLY A 118 8.67 9.20 -1.67
N THR A 119 8.09 9.09 -0.46
CA THR A 119 6.62 9.02 -0.29
C THR A 119 5.94 10.38 -0.23
N ARG A 120 6.68 11.45 0.04
CA ARG A 120 6.17 12.81 0.06
C ARG A 120 6.91 13.62 -1.00
N THR A 121 6.23 13.71 -2.12
CA THR A 121 6.56 14.53 -3.28
C THR A 121 7.12 15.89 -2.87
N SER A 122 8.28 16.22 -3.41
CA SER A 122 8.99 17.49 -3.23
C SER A 122 8.01 18.68 -3.23
N PRO A 123 7.93 19.47 -2.15
CA PRO A 123 6.90 20.50 -1.96
C PRO A 123 6.93 21.58 -3.06
N ASN A 124 8.09 21.82 -3.67
CA ASN A 124 8.27 22.80 -4.75
C ASN A 124 8.01 22.24 -6.16
N ARG A 125 7.83 20.93 -6.31
CA ARG A 125 7.53 20.36 -7.62
C ARG A 125 6.02 20.38 -7.79
N LYS A 126 5.54 21.34 -8.59
CA LYS A 126 4.22 21.21 -9.21
C LYS A 126 4.17 19.81 -9.80
N PHE A 127 3.32 18.97 -9.21
CA PHE A 127 2.99 17.71 -9.83
C PHE A 127 2.62 18.01 -11.28
N PRO A 128 3.20 17.31 -12.26
CA PRO A 128 2.70 17.45 -13.62
C PRO A 128 1.20 17.22 -13.52
N THR A 129 0.41 18.22 -13.92
CA THR A 129 -1.04 18.08 -13.97
C THR A 129 -1.27 16.81 -14.74
N VAL A 130 -1.79 15.77 -14.07
CA VAL A 130 -2.10 14.51 -14.72
C VAL A 130 -3.05 14.91 -15.82
N GLN A 131 -2.55 15.03 -17.05
CA GLN A 131 -3.39 15.21 -18.21
C GLN A 131 -4.20 13.93 -18.20
N ARG A 132 -5.46 14.05 -17.79
CA ARG A 132 -6.47 13.00 -17.89
C ARG A 132 -6.75 12.85 -19.39
N ARG A 133 -5.73 12.33 -20.07
CA ARG A 133 -5.66 12.07 -21.50
C ARG A 133 -6.54 10.84 -21.73
N ASP A 134 -7.15 10.76 -22.90
CA ASP A 134 -8.13 9.74 -23.33
C ASP A 134 -7.59 8.29 -23.41
N ASP A 135 -6.64 7.93 -22.54
CA ASP A 135 -5.96 6.63 -22.39
C ASP A 135 -6.83 5.55 -21.72
N ASP A 136 -8.09 5.85 -21.41
CA ASP A 136 -9.05 4.88 -20.86
C ASP A 136 -9.15 3.62 -21.74
N HIS A 137 -9.01 3.76 -23.05
CA HIS A 137 -9.02 2.64 -24.00
C HIS A 137 -7.76 1.76 -23.87
N ARG A 138 -6.56 2.36 -23.81
CA ARG A 138 -5.31 1.62 -23.67
C ARG A 138 -5.20 0.93 -22.32
N MET A 139 -5.62 1.59 -21.25
CA MET A 139 -5.59 1.02 -19.92
C MET A 139 -6.58 -0.15 -19.77
N GLN A 140 -7.72 -0.07 -20.48
CA GLN A 140 -8.69 -1.16 -20.53
C GLN A 140 -8.18 -2.38 -21.31
N GLU A 141 -7.42 -2.21 -22.39
CA GLU A 141 -6.77 -3.30 -23.11
C GLU A 141 -5.71 -4.01 -22.26
N VAL A 142 -4.87 -3.25 -21.56
CA VAL A 142 -3.86 -3.82 -20.66
C VAL A 142 -4.52 -4.57 -19.49
N ALA A 143 -5.59 -4.02 -18.92
CA ALA A 143 -6.33 -4.67 -17.84
C ALA A 143 -6.96 -6.00 -18.27
N ARG A 144 -7.45 -6.09 -19.52
CA ARG A 144 -7.96 -7.36 -20.09
C ARG A 144 -6.84 -8.40 -20.20
N GLY A 145 -5.68 -8.01 -20.70
CA GLY A 145 -4.53 -8.91 -20.85
C GLY A 145 -4.00 -9.49 -19.53
N VAL A 146 -4.07 -8.72 -18.42
CA VAL A 146 -3.67 -9.23 -17.10
C VAL A 146 -4.73 -10.18 -16.51
N ASN A 147 -6.01 -9.95 -16.77
CA ASN A 147 -7.08 -10.80 -16.26
C ASN A 147 -7.06 -12.20 -16.91
N ASP A 148 -6.86 -12.25 -18.23
CA ASP A 148 -6.81 -13.52 -18.98
C ASP A 148 -5.64 -14.40 -18.50
N LYS A 149 -4.48 -13.79 -18.23
CA LYS A 149 -3.32 -14.51 -17.67
C LYS A 149 -3.62 -15.12 -16.31
N ARG A 150 -4.34 -14.40 -15.43
CA ARG A 150 -4.72 -14.91 -14.11
C ARG A 150 -5.72 -16.06 -14.21
N ALA A 151 -6.67 -15.97 -15.13
CA ALA A 151 -7.64 -17.04 -15.38
C ALA A 151 -6.93 -18.31 -15.88
N ILE A 152 -6.01 -18.18 -16.84
CA ILE A 152 -5.23 -19.32 -17.35
C ILE A 152 -4.40 -19.97 -16.25
N ILE A 153 -3.73 -19.18 -15.40
CA ILE A 153 -2.93 -19.71 -14.28
C ILE A 153 -3.82 -20.42 -13.26
N ALA A 154 -5.02 -19.90 -12.98
CA ALA A 154 -5.96 -20.55 -12.07
C ALA A 154 -6.43 -21.91 -12.60
N VAL A 155 -6.75 -22.01 -13.90
CA VAL A 155 -7.12 -23.28 -14.55
C VAL A 155 -5.97 -24.28 -14.52
N LEU A 156 -4.74 -23.83 -14.85
CA LEU A 156 -3.55 -24.68 -14.79
C LEU A 156 -3.28 -25.22 -13.38
N ASN A 157 -3.39 -24.37 -12.35
CA ASN A 157 -3.22 -24.80 -10.96
C ASN A 157 -4.32 -25.80 -10.54
N GLY A 158 -5.56 -25.60 -11.00
CA GLY A 158 -6.65 -26.54 -10.79
C GLY A 158 -6.38 -27.91 -11.41
N LEU A 159 -6.01 -27.94 -12.70
CA LEU A 159 -5.68 -29.18 -13.42
C LEU A 159 -4.48 -29.91 -12.80
N LEU A 160 -3.44 -29.18 -12.40
CA LEU A 160 -2.27 -29.76 -11.76
C LEU A 160 -2.62 -30.38 -10.40
N SER A 161 -3.52 -29.74 -9.63
CA SER A 161 -3.99 -30.28 -8.35
C SER A 161 -4.82 -31.55 -8.53
N VAL A 162 -5.68 -31.60 -9.56
CA VAL A 162 -6.46 -32.79 -9.91
C VAL A 162 -5.55 -33.95 -10.35
N GLY A 163 -4.61 -33.67 -11.25
CA GLY A 163 -3.62 -34.64 -11.70
C GLY A 163 -2.76 -35.16 -10.55
N GLY A 164 -2.32 -34.27 -9.65
CA GLY A 164 -1.56 -34.63 -8.45
C GLY A 164 -2.34 -35.52 -7.49
N ALA A 165 -3.61 -35.21 -7.24
CA ALA A 165 -4.48 -36.04 -6.40
C ALA A 165 -4.76 -37.41 -7.04
N GLY A 166 -4.99 -37.47 -8.35
CA GLY A 166 -5.19 -38.70 -9.10
C GLY A 166 -3.94 -39.59 -9.12
N ALA A 167 -2.76 -39.01 -9.34
CA ALA A 167 -1.49 -39.72 -9.29
C ALA A 167 -1.19 -40.25 -7.88
N ALA A 168 -1.43 -39.45 -6.84
CA ALA A 168 -1.26 -39.88 -5.45
C ALA A 168 -2.23 -41.04 -5.09
N ALA A 169 -3.49 -40.95 -5.49
CA ALA A 169 -4.48 -42.01 -5.30
C ALA A 169 -4.11 -43.29 -6.07
N TRP A 170 -3.59 -43.16 -7.30
CA TRP A 170 -3.11 -44.29 -8.10
C TRP A 170 -1.93 -45.01 -7.42
N VAL A 171 -0.94 -44.26 -6.94
CA VAL A 171 0.20 -44.82 -6.21
C VAL A 171 -0.23 -45.51 -4.92
N ALA A 172 -1.20 -44.94 -4.18
CA ALA A 172 -1.77 -45.58 -3.02
C ALA A 172 -2.52 -46.88 -3.38
N ALA A 173 -3.30 -46.88 -4.46
CA ALA A 173 -4.07 -48.04 -4.92
C ALA A 173 -3.18 -49.19 -5.42
N GLN A 174 -2.00 -48.91 -5.98
CA GLN A 174 -1.03 -49.94 -6.33
C GLN A 174 -0.51 -50.70 -5.11
N ARG A 175 -0.43 -50.05 -3.94
CA ARG A 175 0.06 -50.69 -2.70
C ARG A 175 -1.01 -51.51 -1.97
N THR A 176 -2.29 -51.28 -2.24
CA THR A 176 -3.40 -51.95 -1.53
C THR A 176 -3.95 -53.19 -2.25
N GLY A 177 -3.44 -53.53 -3.44
CA GLY A 177 -3.84 -54.76 -4.16
C GLY A 177 -5.27 -54.76 -4.72
N TRP A 178 -5.87 -53.59 -4.95
CA TRP A 178 -7.22 -53.49 -5.50
C TRP A 178 -7.31 -54.01 -6.94
N ARG A 179 -8.42 -54.71 -7.26
CA ARG A 179 -8.74 -55.16 -8.64
C ARG A 179 -8.81 -53.97 -9.57
N ASP A 180 -8.32 -54.13 -10.80
CA ASP A 180 -8.21 -53.05 -11.78
C ASP A 180 -9.56 -52.39 -12.12
N GLU A 181 -10.67 -53.12 -11.99
CA GLU A 181 -12.04 -52.63 -12.12
C GLU A 181 -12.34 -51.44 -11.19
N TRP A 182 -11.89 -51.50 -9.93
CA TRP A 182 -12.12 -50.43 -8.95
C TRP A 182 -11.27 -49.19 -9.22
N LYS A 183 -10.09 -49.36 -9.86
CA LYS A 183 -9.23 -48.24 -10.24
C LYS A 183 -9.88 -47.40 -11.32
N VAL A 184 -10.49 -48.04 -12.32
CA VAL A 184 -11.21 -47.34 -13.41
C VAL A 184 -12.44 -46.62 -12.88
N LEU A 185 -13.22 -47.27 -11.99
CA LEU A 185 -14.39 -46.63 -11.39
C LEU A 185 -14.04 -45.40 -10.56
N PHE A 186 -12.97 -45.47 -9.76
CA PHE A 186 -12.51 -44.32 -8.98
C PHE A 186 -11.99 -43.18 -9.86
N ALA A 187 -11.24 -43.51 -10.92
CA ALA A 187 -10.75 -42.51 -11.87
C ALA A 187 -11.92 -41.80 -12.60
N LEU A 188 -12.94 -42.55 -13.02
CA LEU A 188 -14.12 -41.99 -13.68
C LEU A 188 -14.95 -41.11 -12.72
N LEU A 189 -15.10 -41.54 -11.47
CA LEU A 189 -15.79 -40.76 -10.44
C LEU A 189 -15.05 -39.45 -10.12
N ALA A 190 -13.72 -39.50 -9.97
CA ALA A 190 -12.89 -38.32 -9.76
C ALA A 190 -12.99 -37.35 -10.96
N ALA A 191 -12.91 -37.86 -12.19
CA ALA A 191 -13.08 -37.05 -13.41
C ALA A 191 -14.47 -36.38 -13.48
N THR A 192 -15.52 -37.09 -13.09
CA THR A 192 -16.90 -36.56 -13.06
C THR A 192 -17.05 -35.44 -12.03
N ILE A 193 -16.48 -35.59 -10.83
CA ILE A 193 -16.50 -34.55 -9.79
C ILE A 193 -15.77 -33.29 -10.27
N VAL A 194 -14.64 -33.45 -10.95
CA VAL A 194 -13.87 -32.31 -11.48
C VAL A 194 -14.64 -31.59 -12.59
N ALA A 195 -15.19 -32.33 -13.55
CA ALA A 195 -15.98 -31.75 -14.64
C ALA A 195 -17.21 -31.00 -14.11
N THR A 196 -17.92 -31.58 -13.13
CA THR A 196 -19.08 -30.91 -12.51
C THR A 196 -18.67 -29.67 -11.71
N SER A 197 -17.53 -29.71 -11.00
CA SER A 197 -16.99 -28.55 -10.29
C SER A 197 -16.62 -27.40 -11.24
N GLU A 198 -16.02 -27.70 -12.40
CA GLU A 198 -15.71 -26.68 -13.42
C GLU A 198 -16.97 -26.02 -14.00
N VAL A 199 -18.01 -26.80 -14.31
CA VAL A 199 -19.28 -26.26 -14.83
C VAL A 199 -19.93 -25.32 -13.82
N VAL A 200 -19.94 -25.69 -12.54
CA VAL A 200 -20.49 -24.84 -11.47
C VAL A 200 -19.68 -23.57 -11.31
N LEU A 201 -18.34 -23.65 -11.33
CA LEU A 201 -17.47 -22.46 -11.29
C LEU A 201 -17.72 -21.54 -12.48
N TYR A 202 -17.87 -22.09 -13.69
CA TYR A 202 -18.15 -21.33 -14.89
C TYR A 202 -19.48 -20.57 -14.78
N ILE A 203 -20.54 -21.24 -14.30
CA ILE A 203 -21.85 -20.61 -14.08
C ILE A 203 -21.77 -19.49 -13.04
N LEU A 204 -21.06 -19.69 -11.93
CA LEU A 204 -20.87 -18.68 -10.88
C LEU A 204 -20.08 -17.47 -11.38
N TRP A 205 -19.04 -17.72 -12.18
CA TRP A 205 -18.24 -16.66 -12.76
C TRP A 205 -19.02 -15.85 -13.81
N GLU A 206 -19.78 -16.52 -14.66
CA GLU A 206 -20.65 -15.89 -15.66
C GLU A 206 -21.77 -15.06 -15.00
N SER A 207 -22.36 -15.58 -13.92
CA SER A 207 -23.36 -14.87 -13.11
C SER A 207 -22.80 -13.59 -12.49
N ARG A 208 -21.56 -13.61 -12.01
CA ARG A 208 -20.91 -12.40 -11.47
C ARG A 208 -20.56 -11.37 -12.55
N ARG A 209 -20.20 -11.79 -13.75
CA ARG A 209 -19.88 -10.87 -14.86
C ARG A 209 -21.13 -10.24 -15.49
N SER A 210 -22.23 -10.97 -15.59
CA SER A 210 -23.48 -10.50 -16.20
C SER A 210 -24.25 -9.48 -15.33
N GLY A 211 -23.99 -9.41 -14.02
CA GLY A 211 -24.69 -8.51 -13.09
C GLY A 211 -24.32 -7.02 -13.18
N THR A 212 -23.18 -6.66 -13.77
CA THR A 212 -22.67 -5.26 -13.72
C THR A 212 -23.10 -4.34 -14.86
N THR A 213 -23.74 -4.83 -15.92
CA THR A 213 -24.01 -4.03 -17.13
C THR A 213 -25.40 -3.42 -17.22
N VAL A 214 -26.37 -3.76 -16.35
CA VAL A 214 -27.77 -3.32 -16.53
C VAL A 214 -28.24 -2.24 -15.54
N ALA A 215 -27.58 -2.04 -14.39
CA ALA A 215 -28.12 -1.17 -13.33
C ALA A 215 -27.84 0.35 -13.50
N LYS A 216 -27.01 0.79 -14.45
CA LYS A 216 -26.56 2.22 -14.52
C LYS A 216 -27.18 3.07 -15.65
N ARG A 217 -28.23 2.60 -16.34
CA ARG A 217 -28.83 3.33 -17.49
C ARG A 217 -30.24 3.89 -17.28
N ARG A 218 -30.80 3.91 -16.06
CA ARG A 218 -32.16 4.45 -15.81
C ARG A 218 -32.28 5.67 -14.88
N VAL A 219 -31.19 6.31 -14.44
CA VAL A 219 -31.28 7.44 -13.48
C VAL A 219 -30.86 8.81 -14.04
N LEU A 220 -30.45 8.93 -15.32
CA LEU A 220 -30.08 10.23 -15.92
C LEU A 220 -30.93 10.63 -17.15
N ARG A 221 -32.23 10.33 -17.13
CA ARG A 221 -33.18 10.88 -18.12
C ARG A 221 -34.41 11.56 -17.51
N GLY A 222 -34.26 12.09 -16.30
CA GLY A 222 -35.17 13.07 -15.73
C GLY A 222 -34.36 14.30 -15.33
N GLY A 223 -34.46 15.41 -16.09
CA GLY A 223 -33.87 16.66 -15.63
C GLY A 223 -33.27 17.60 -16.67
N HIS A 224 -33.89 17.79 -17.84
CA HIS A 224 -33.82 19.12 -18.46
C HIS A 224 -35.11 19.47 -19.19
N ARG A 225 -36.05 19.96 -18.38
CA ARG A 225 -37.24 20.71 -18.76
C ARG A 225 -36.86 22.20 -18.68
N LYS A 226 -36.75 22.88 -19.81
CA LYS A 226 -36.72 24.35 -19.95
C LYS A 226 -37.75 24.65 -21.05
N LYS A 227 -39.04 24.81 -20.69
CA LYS A 227 -39.75 26.07 -20.39
C LYS A 227 -39.78 27.01 -21.61
N ILE A 228 -41.00 27.42 -21.99
CA ILE A 228 -41.51 28.25 -23.11
C ILE A 228 -42.59 27.38 -23.81
N ASP A 229 -43.92 27.57 -23.78
CA ASP A 229 -44.85 28.63 -23.35
C ASP A 229 -46.18 27.94 -22.92
N GLU A 230 -46.84 28.35 -21.84
CA GLU A 230 -48.01 29.26 -21.83
C GLU A 230 -49.26 28.71 -22.55
N ALA A 231 -50.19 28.14 -21.77
CA ALA A 231 -51.61 28.51 -21.71
C ALA A 231 -52.46 27.37 -21.13
N ASN A 232 -53.37 27.77 -20.24
CA ASN A 232 -54.68 27.16 -20.01
C ASN A 232 -54.74 25.74 -19.40
N THR A 233 -55.15 25.66 -18.14
CA THR A 233 -56.56 25.41 -17.78
C THR A 233 -56.60 24.94 -16.32
N ALA A 234 -57.31 25.69 -15.50
CA ALA A 234 -57.69 25.32 -14.14
C ALA A 234 -58.64 24.12 -14.15
N SER A 235 -58.52 23.20 -13.18
CA SER A 235 -59.60 22.82 -12.26
C SER A 235 -59.19 21.67 -11.34
N SER A 236 -59.65 21.76 -10.08
CA SER A 236 -60.11 20.68 -9.17
C SER A 236 -59.17 19.50 -8.86
N ASP A 237 -59.11 18.90 -7.68
CA ASP A 237 -59.77 19.07 -6.39
C ASP A 237 -59.03 18.14 -5.41
N VAL A 238 -59.06 18.53 -4.13
CA VAL A 238 -59.26 17.74 -2.91
C VAL A 238 -59.06 16.20 -2.98
N ALA A 239 -58.16 15.66 -2.14
CA ALA A 239 -58.54 14.77 -1.03
C ALA A 239 -57.32 14.23 -0.25
N LEU A 240 -57.47 14.27 1.07
CA LEU A 240 -56.65 13.62 2.09
C LEU A 240 -56.51 12.11 1.86
N THR A 241 -55.42 11.51 2.33
CA THR A 241 -55.38 10.54 3.47
C THR A 241 -54.07 9.75 3.49
N GLY A 242 -53.59 9.43 4.70
CA GLY A 242 -52.77 8.23 4.93
C GLY A 242 -51.30 8.48 5.29
N GLY A 243 -51.00 8.54 6.59
CA GLY A 243 -49.66 8.36 7.14
C GLY A 243 -49.22 6.88 7.22
N PRO A 244 -48.29 6.51 8.13
CA PRO A 244 -46.91 6.12 7.85
C PRO A 244 -46.67 4.59 8.02
N PRO A 245 -45.42 4.07 7.91
CA PRO A 245 -44.54 4.06 9.08
C PRO A 245 -43.04 4.25 8.79
N SER A 246 -42.38 4.96 9.71
CA SER A 246 -40.94 4.92 9.93
C SER A 246 -40.51 3.50 10.31
N SER A 247 -39.47 3.00 9.65
CA SER A 247 -38.73 1.82 10.08
C SER A 247 -37.34 2.27 10.53
N ASP A 248 -37.17 2.32 11.84
CA ASP A 248 -35.88 2.22 12.53
C ASP A 248 -35.21 0.91 12.12
N ILE A 249 -34.00 0.98 11.59
CA ILE A 249 -33.09 -0.17 11.50
C ILE A 249 -31.71 0.29 11.98
N THR A 250 -31.48 0.01 13.25
CA THR A 250 -30.18 -0.10 13.92
C THR A 250 -29.38 -1.26 13.31
N PRO A 251 -28.09 -1.08 12.98
CA PRO A 251 -27.15 -2.18 12.96
C PRO A 251 -26.12 -2.02 14.07
N GLU A 252 -26.38 -2.77 15.14
CA GLU A 252 -25.46 -3.61 15.91
C GLU A 252 -23.97 -3.47 15.57
N SER A 253 -23.23 -2.81 16.47
CA SER A 253 -21.77 -2.84 16.52
C SER A 253 -21.30 -4.21 17.01
N ALA A 254 -20.90 -5.07 16.08
CA ALA A 254 -20.14 -6.28 16.38
C ALA A 254 -18.64 -5.95 16.49
N LEU A 255 -18.11 -6.09 17.69
CA LEU A 255 -16.68 -6.06 18.02
C LEU A 255 -15.92 -7.22 17.32
N PRO A 256 -14.76 -6.98 16.72
CA PRO A 256 -13.86 -8.05 16.32
C PRO A 256 -13.15 -8.65 17.54
N GLN A 257 -13.40 -9.93 17.79
CA GLN A 257 -12.59 -10.79 18.66
C GLN A 257 -11.15 -10.85 18.16
N GLU A 258 -10.19 -10.58 19.06
CA GLU A 258 -8.79 -10.95 18.87
C GLU A 258 -8.62 -12.48 18.86
N PRO A 259 -7.96 -13.06 17.83
CA PRO A 259 -7.42 -14.40 17.94
C PRO A 259 -6.07 -14.34 18.67
N SER A 260 -6.06 -14.89 19.88
CA SER A 260 -4.88 -15.23 20.64
C SER A 260 -3.98 -16.18 19.83
N LEU A 261 -2.86 -15.66 19.33
CA LEU A 261 -1.86 -16.47 18.64
C LEU A 261 -0.87 -17.03 19.67
N SER A 262 -1.11 -18.29 20.01
CA SER A 262 -0.29 -19.16 20.82
C SER A 262 1.01 -19.58 20.12
N ASP A 263 2.05 -19.74 20.95
CA ASP A 263 3.12 -20.74 20.86
C ASP A 263 3.89 -20.90 19.55
N GLY A 264 4.89 -20.02 19.38
CA GLY A 264 6.00 -20.15 18.44
C GLY A 264 7.25 -20.79 19.05
N LYS A 265 7.13 -22.06 19.42
CA LYS A 265 8.15 -23.11 19.55
C LYS A 265 9.60 -22.75 19.16
N LEU A 266 10.47 -22.77 20.18
CA LEU A 266 11.93 -22.89 20.12
C LEU A 266 12.42 -23.78 18.97
N ARG A 267 13.15 -23.21 18.00
CA ARG A 267 14.05 -23.95 17.12
C ARG A 267 15.50 -23.67 17.52
N ARG A 268 16.05 -24.59 18.32
CA ARG A 268 17.49 -24.90 18.35
C ARG A 268 17.95 -25.24 16.92
N ARG A 269 18.92 -24.50 16.40
CA ARG A 269 19.88 -24.97 15.39
C ARG A 269 21.27 -24.62 15.96
N ALA A 270 21.95 -25.61 16.53
CA ALA A 270 22.88 -26.51 15.84
C ALA A 270 24.14 -25.74 15.42
N ALA A 271 25.16 -25.87 16.27
CA ALA A 271 26.52 -25.41 16.08
C ALA A 271 27.14 -26.08 14.83
N LEU A 272 27.80 -25.28 14.00
CA LEU A 272 28.74 -25.76 12.98
C LEU A 272 30.10 -26.03 13.64
N PRO A 273 30.77 -27.16 13.35
CA PRO A 273 32.16 -27.36 13.73
C PRO A 273 33.10 -26.53 12.85
N ALA A 274 34.10 -25.94 13.49
CA ALA A 274 35.21 -25.23 12.88
C ALA A 274 36.03 -26.19 12.00
N ILE A 275 36.24 -25.81 10.74
CA ILE A 275 37.23 -26.42 9.86
C ILE A 275 38.53 -25.65 10.12
N GLY A 276 39.46 -26.30 10.82
CA GLY A 276 40.84 -25.84 10.93
C GLY A 276 41.56 -26.05 9.61
N PHE A 277 42.15 -24.97 9.09
CA PHE A 277 43.18 -25.02 8.08
C PHE A 277 44.52 -24.95 8.81
N ASP A 278 45.22 -26.09 8.86
CA ASP A 278 46.67 -26.14 9.05
C ASP A 278 47.30 -26.09 7.65
N GLU A 279 48.19 -25.14 7.41
CA GLU A 279 49.14 -25.17 6.29
C GLU A 279 50.56 -25.14 6.88
N ASP A 280 51.34 -26.17 6.53
CA ASP A 280 52.79 -26.27 6.63
C ASP A 280 53.49 -25.39 5.56
#